data_AF-A0A380G9H2-F1
#
_entry.id   AF-A0A380G9H2-F1
#
_cell.length_a   1.000
_cell.length_b   1.000
_cell.length_c   1.000
_cell.angle_alpha   90.00
_cell.angle_beta   90.00
_cell.angle_gamma   90.00
#
_symmetry.space_group_name_H-M   'P 1'
#
loop_
_entity.id
_entity.type
_entity.pdbx_description
1 polymer ?
#
loop_
_entity_poly.entity_id
_entity_poly.type
_entity_poly.pdbx_seq_one_letter_code
_entity_poly.pdbx_strand_id
1 'polypeptide(L)'
;MNHSDHALLDFSLQSLSGLAHFLTSLYEHFSISWLILIIIIMFRKDISKMLTRVSGVDYEGRAGKVSVLLTNMKQLESQMEGSEHQQIHEYGEDLRDRMHLETPTKPEDEMTPYDYYFNLVHIPAFTCQSIAKQGYFKTIGDLYHAYLFLTKDYATDHHRPTEIIANIYHTAMDINKNRGLLYDEQLIAKYRRFIELTYMGLVESHKEKK
;
A
#
# COMPACT_ATOMS: atom_id res chain seq x y z
N MET A 1 -53.06 34.76 -31.77
CA MET A 1 -51.82 34.41 -31.05
C MET A 1 -50.97 35.67 -31.00
N ASN A 2 -51.00 36.48 -29.91
CA ASN A 2 -50.14 37.68 -29.83
C ASN A 2 -50.04 38.43 -28.47
N HIS A 3 -50.50 37.90 -27.34
CA HIS A 3 -50.43 38.66 -26.06
C HIS A 3 -49.76 37.93 -24.90
N SER A 4 -49.71 36.59 -24.88
CA SER A 4 -49.07 35.81 -23.82
C SER A 4 -47.54 35.78 -23.93
N ASP A 5 -47.01 35.74 -25.16
CA ASP A 5 -45.60 35.46 -25.40
C ASP A 5 -44.73 36.71 -25.19
N HIS A 6 -45.29 37.90 -25.47
CA HIS A 6 -44.66 39.17 -25.14
C HIS A 6 -44.59 39.43 -23.63
N ALA A 7 -45.62 39.05 -22.87
CA ALA A 7 -45.65 39.22 -21.42
C ALA A 7 -44.63 38.31 -20.71
N LEU A 8 -44.42 37.09 -21.20
CA LEU A 8 -43.39 36.19 -20.69
C LEU A 8 -41.97 36.68 -21.01
N LEU A 9 -41.75 37.18 -22.23
CA LEU A 9 -40.46 37.77 -22.62
C LEU A 9 -40.14 39.04 -21.82
N ASP A 10 -41.12 39.92 -21.61
CA ASP A 10 -40.95 41.14 -20.80
C ASP A 10 -40.72 40.82 -19.33
N PHE A 11 -41.41 39.83 -18.77
CA PHE A 11 -41.16 39.34 -17.40
C PHE A 11 -39.76 38.71 -17.27
N SER A 12 -39.32 37.97 -18.28
CA SER A 12 -37.98 37.37 -18.34
C SER A 12 -36.90 38.45 -18.41
N LEU A 13 -37.09 39.46 -19.26
CA LEU A 13 -36.18 40.60 -19.43
C LEU A 13 -36.13 41.48 -18.18
N GLN A 14 -37.27 41.75 -17.53
CA GLN A 14 -37.30 42.48 -16.25
C GLN A 14 -36.65 41.68 -15.12
N SER A 15 -36.88 40.37 -15.06
CA SER A 15 -36.23 39.49 -14.08
C SER A 15 -34.73 39.48 -14.29
N LEU A 16 -34.25 39.33 -15.54
CA LEU A 16 -32.83 39.32 -15.88
C LEU A 16 -32.16 40.67 -15.63
N SER A 17 -32.85 41.77 -15.97
CA SER A 17 -32.40 43.15 -15.72
C SER A 17 -32.33 43.44 -14.23
N GLY A 18 -33.28 42.96 -13.43
CA GLY A 18 -33.27 43.09 -11.98
C GLY A 18 -32.13 42.30 -11.34
N LEU A 19 -31.90 41.08 -11.83
CA LEU A 19 -30.78 40.23 -11.38
C LEU A 19 -29.43 40.82 -11.78
N ALA A 20 -29.31 41.36 -12.99
CA ALA A 20 -28.13 42.06 -13.45
C ALA A 20 -27.85 43.28 -12.59
N HIS A 21 -28.85 44.16 -12.36
CA HIS A 21 -28.68 45.32 -11.48
C HIS A 21 -28.31 44.96 -10.04
N PHE A 22 -28.88 43.87 -9.52
CA PHE A 22 -28.54 43.36 -8.19
C PHE A 22 -27.09 42.86 -8.13
N LEU A 23 -26.63 42.16 -9.18
CA LEU A 23 -25.23 41.70 -9.30
C LEU A 23 -24.25 42.87 -9.50
N THR A 24 -24.61 43.88 -10.29
CA THR A 24 -23.78 45.08 -10.48
C THR A 24 -23.66 45.88 -9.18
N SER A 25 -24.77 46.03 -8.44
CA SER A 25 -24.78 46.70 -7.13
C SER A 25 -23.98 45.92 -6.07
N LEU A 26 -24.06 44.58 -6.08
CA LEU A 26 -23.25 43.72 -5.22
C LEU A 26 -21.75 43.84 -5.55
N TYR A 27 -21.39 43.99 -6.82
CA TYR A 27 -20.01 44.13 -7.28
C TYR A 27 -19.42 45.52 -6.98
N GLU A 28 -20.22 46.58 -7.05
CA GLU A 28 -19.79 47.95 -6.74
C GLU A 28 -19.60 48.21 -5.24
N HIS A 29 -20.22 47.42 -4.37
CA HIS A 29 -20.25 47.70 -2.92
C HIS A 29 -19.48 46.69 -2.06
N PHE A 30 -19.04 45.57 -2.63
CA PHE A 30 -18.26 44.55 -1.92
C PHE A 30 -16.97 44.21 -2.65
N SER A 31 -15.86 44.14 -1.91
CA SER A 31 -14.62 43.60 -2.47
C SER A 31 -14.81 42.11 -2.82
N ILE A 32 -14.09 41.63 -3.83
CA ILE A 32 -14.15 40.24 -4.31
C ILE A 32 -14.02 39.23 -3.15
N SER A 33 -13.20 39.53 -2.14
CA SER A 33 -13.02 38.70 -0.94
C SER A 33 -14.32 38.52 -0.14
N TRP A 34 -15.17 39.56 -0.05
CA TRP A 34 -16.46 39.48 0.64
C TRP A 34 -17.52 38.75 -0.18
N LEU A 35 -17.52 38.91 -1.50
CA LEU A 35 -18.42 38.16 -2.38
C LEU A 35 -18.15 36.65 -2.30
N ILE A 36 -16.88 36.25 -2.30
CA ILE A 36 -16.48 34.85 -2.09
C ILE A 36 -16.93 34.35 -0.71
N LEU A 37 -16.80 35.18 0.33
CA LEU A 37 -17.25 34.83 1.68
C LEU A 37 -18.77 34.63 1.75
N ILE A 38 -19.55 35.51 1.13
CA ILE A 38 -21.02 35.41 1.06
C ILE A 38 -21.44 34.14 0.33
N ILE A 39 -20.78 33.81 -0.79
CA ILE A 39 -21.01 32.57 -1.54
C ILE A 39 -20.70 31.35 -0.67
N ILE A 40 -19.55 31.33 0.02
CA ILE A 40 -19.18 30.22 0.93
C ILE A 40 -20.21 30.07 2.06
N ILE A 41 -20.72 31.16 2.62
CA ILE A 41 -21.72 31.12 3.70
C ILE A 41 -23.07 30.62 3.17
N MET A 42 -23.56 31.12 2.04
CA MET A 42 -24.82 30.69 1.42
C MET A 42 -24.79 29.21 1.05
N PHE A 43 -23.71 28.75 0.43
CA PHE A 43 -23.57 27.36 -0.02
C PHE A 43 -22.89 26.45 0.99
N ARG A 44 -22.66 26.91 2.23
CA ARG A 44 -21.95 26.13 3.27
C ARG A 44 -22.51 24.72 3.43
N LYS A 45 -23.83 24.59 3.39
CA LYS A 45 -24.53 23.30 3.59
C LYS A 45 -24.35 22.38 2.39
N ASP A 46 -24.40 22.91 1.18
CA ASP A 46 -24.22 22.16 -0.07
C ASP A 46 -22.75 21.79 -0.30
N ILE A 47 -21.82 22.70 -0.02
CA ILE A 47 -20.38 22.44 -0.03
C ILE A 47 -20.06 21.35 1.00
N SER A 48 -20.60 21.42 2.22
CA SER A 48 -20.39 20.39 3.25
C SER A 48 -20.95 19.03 2.83
N LYS A 49 -22.15 18.99 2.24
CA LYS A 49 -22.77 17.76 1.72
C LYS A 49 -22.00 17.16 0.54
N MET A 50 -21.47 18.02 -0.34
CA MET A 50 -20.64 17.59 -1.46
C MET A 50 -19.27 17.10 -0.97
N LEU A 51 -18.64 17.79 -0.01
CA LEU A 51 -17.36 17.39 0.58
C LEU A 51 -17.48 16.04 1.30
N THR A 52 -18.55 15.83 2.08
CA THR A 52 -18.80 14.57 2.79
C THR A 52 -19.13 13.42 1.84
N ARG A 53 -19.79 13.71 0.72
CA ARG A 53 -20.04 12.70 -0.32
C ARG A 53 -18.76 12.34 -1.09
N VAL A 54 -17.94 13.32 -1.45
CA VAL A 54 -16.67 13.08 -2.16
C VAL A 54 -15.67 12.38 -1.24
N SER A 55 -15.53 12.84 0.01
CA SER A 55 -14.68 12.16 0.99
C SER A 55 -15.20 10.76 1.30
N GLY A 56 -16.51 10.60 1.54
CA GLY A 56 -17.14 9.30 1.78
C GLY A 56 -16.88 8.30 0.66
N VAL A 57 -17.05 8.70 -0.61
CA VAL A 57 -16.81 7.83 -1.78
C VAL A 57 -15.34 7.41 -1.89
N ASP A 58 -14.40 8.33 -1.65
CA ASP A 58 -12.96 8.00 -1.68
C ASP A 58 -12.55 7.09 -0.50
N TYR A 59 -13.12 7.30 0.69
CA TYR A 59 -12.87 6.47 1.86
C TYR A 59 -13.48 5.07 1.70
N GLU A 60 -14.74 4.96 1.26
CA GLU A 60 -15.40 3.68 0.99
C GLU A 60 -14.72 2.91 -0.14
N GLY A 61 -14.34 3.59 -1.22
CA GLY A 61 -13.60 3.00 -2.34
C GLY A 61 -12.23 2.45 -1.93
N ARG A 62 -11.50 3.18 -1.07
CA ARG A 62 -10.21 2.71 -0.52
C ARG A 62 -10.40 1.58 0.50
N ALA A 63 -11.40 1.66 1.38
CA ALA A 63 -11.69 0.62 2.34
C ALA A 63 -12.06 -0.70 1.65
N GLY A 64 -12.87 -0.65 0.59
CA GLY A 64 -13.20 -1.81 -0.25
C GLY A 64 -11.96 -2.43 -0.90
N LYS A 65 -11.06 -1.61 -1.46
CA LYS A 65 -9.79 -2.08 -2.03
C LYS A 65 -8.88 -2.72 -0.98
N VAL A 66 -8.73 -2.09 0.19
CA VAL A 66 -7.92 -2.63 1.29
C VAL A 66 -8.47 -3.98 1.77
N SER A 67 -9.80 -4.13 1.87
CA SER A 67 -10.43 -5.41 2.24
C SER A 67 -10.08 -6.55 1.28
N VAL A 68 -10.14 -6.28 -0.03
CA VAL A 68 -9.74 -7.25 -1.07
C VAL A 68 -8.25 -7.58 -0.95
N LEU A 69 -7.40 -6.57 -0.77
CA LEU A 69 -5.95 -6.78 -0.61
C LEU A 69 -5.60 -7.58 0.65
N LEU A 70 -6.31 -7.39 1.76
CA LEU A 70 -6.12 -8.19 2.98
C LEU A 70 -6.58 -9.64 2.79
N THR A 71 -7.62 -9.85 1.99
CA THR A 71 -8.06 -11.21 1.63
C THR A 71 -7.02 -11.89 0.73
N ASN A 72 -6.47 -11.16 -0.24
CA ASN A 72 -5.36 -11.64 -1.06
C ASN A 72 -4.14 -11.98 -0.21
N MET A 73 -3.81 -11.16 0.80
CA MET A 73 -2.72 -11.44 1.72
C MET A 73 -2.92 -12.78 2.46
N LYS A 74 -4.12 -13.05 2.99
CA LYS A 74 -4.42 -14.34 3.63
C LYS A 74 -4.33 -15.53 2.67
N GLN A 75 -4.75 -15.35 1.43
CA GLN A 75 -4.59 -16.38 0.40
C GLN A 75 -3.12 -16.64 0.11
N LEU A 76 -2.30 -15.59 0.02
CA LEU A 76 -0.85 -15.70 -0.16
C LEU A 76 -0.17 -16.37 1.03
N GLU A 77 -0.60 -16.11 2.27
CA GLU A 77 -0.13 -16.83 3.44
C GLU A 77 -0.40 -18.34 3.35
N SER A 78 -1.61 -18.72 2.93
CA SER A 78 -1.93 -20.14 2.74
C SER A 78 -1.11 -20.78 1.62
N GLN A 79 -0.87 -20.05 0.52
CA GLN A 79 0.00 -20.53 -0.57
C GLN A 79 1.46 -20.67 -0.12
N MET A 80 1.94 -19.73 0.69
CA MET A 80 3.27 -19.75 1.29
C MET A 80 3.44 -20.98 2.18
N GLU A 81 2.48 -21.25 3.07
CA GLU A 81 2.50 -22.44 3.92
C GLU A 81 2.51 -23.73 3.09
N GLY A 82 1.67 -23.83 2.06
CA GLY A 82 1.66 -25.00 1.16
C GLY A 82 2.99 -25.18 0.42
N SER A 83 3.58 -24.08 -0.07
CA SER A 83 4.87 -24.10 -0.77
C SER A 83 6.05 -24.39 0.16
N GLU A 84 5.97 -24.02 1.44
CA GLU A 84 6.96 -24.34 2.46
C GLU A 84 7.01 -25.86 2.69
N HIS A 85 5.84 -26.49 2.90
CA HIS A 85 5.75 -27.94 3.06
C HIS A 85 6.29 -28.69 1.84
N GLN A 86 6.01 -28.19 0.64
CA GLN A 86 6.52 -28.78 -0.60
C GLN A 86 8.04 -28.71 -0.68
N GLN A 87 8.65 -27.55 -0.37
CA GLN A 87 10.11 -27.40 -0.36
C GLN A 87 10.77 -28.34 0.66
N ILE A 88 10.25 -28.41 1.89
CA ILE A 88 10.78 -29.31 2.91
C ILE A 88 10.70 -30.78 2.45
N HIS A 89 9.61 -31.17 1.78
CA HIS A 89 9.46 -32.51 1.25
C HIS A 89 10.45 -32.80 0.11
N GLU A 90 10.69 -31.84 -0.78
CA GLU A 90 11.62 -31.96 -1.91
C GLU A 90 13.07 -32.20 -1.45
N TYR A 91 13.51 -31.48 -0.42
CA TYR A 91 14.86 -31.65 0.13
C TYR A 91 14.95 -32.76 1.19
N GLY A 92 13.83 -33.33 1.64
CA GLY A 92 13.75 -34.35 2.67
C GLY A 92 14.01 -33.86 4.11
N GLU A 93 14.33 -32.58 4.29
CA GLU A 93 14.54 -31.93 5.57
C GLU A 93 14.31 -30.41 5.48
N ASP A 94 14.23 -29.76 6.65
CA ASP A 94 14.19 -28.31 6.73
C ASP A 94 15.60 -27.75 6.62
N LEU A 95 15.92 -27.15 5.47
CA LEU A 95 17.26 -26.61 5.22
C LEU A 95 17.66 -25.51 6.21
N ARG A 96 16.70 -24.84 6.85
CA ARG A 96 16.95 -23.80 7.86
C ARG A 96 17.63 -24.35 9.09
N ASP A 97 17.35 -25.60 9.44
CA ASP A 97 17.95 -26.26 10.61
C ASP A 97 19.45 -26.52 10.42
N ARG A 98 19.95 -26.48 9.18
CA ARG A 98 21.38 -26.62 8.87
C ARG A 98 22.19 -25.38 9.24
N MET A 99 21.55 -24.24 9.52
CA MET A 99 22.20 -22.96 9.79
C MET A 99 21.91 -22.47 11.20
N HIS A 100 22.91 -22.54 12.08
CA HIS A 100 22.85 -21.96 13.42
C HIS A 100 23.70 -20.69 13.47
N LEU A 101 23.05 -19.54 13.58
CA LEU A 101 23.71 -18.24 13.62
C LEU A 101 23.54 -17.60 15.00
N GLU A 102 24.62 -16.99 15.46
CA GLU A 102 24.62 -16.14 16.64
C GLU A 102 24.08 -14.74 16.30
N THR A 103 23.64 -14.01 17.32
CA THR A 103 23.21 -12.60 17.19
C THR A 103 24.33 -11.75 16.59
N PRO A 104 24.04 -10.79 15.68
CA PRO A 104 25.07 -9.94 15.10
C PRO A 104 25.78 -9.14 16.19
N THR A 105 27.11 -9.15 16.15
CA THR A 105 27.95 -8.40 17.09
C THR A 105 28.27 -6.99 16.61
N LYS A 106 28.09 -6.71 15.31
CA LYS A 106 28.34 -5.39 14.71
C LYS A 106 27.09 -4.53 14.73
N PRO A 107 27.20 -3.21 14.96
CA PRO A 107 26.09 -2.29 14.82
C PRO A 107 25.71 -2.14 13.33
N GLU A 108 24.43 -1.83 13.06
CA GLU A 108 23.83 -1.82 11.71
C GLU A 108 24.52 -0.85 10.73
N ASP A 109 25.03 0.27 11.23
CA ASP A 109 25.77 1.29 10.48
C ASP A 109 27.17 0.84 10.01
N GLU A 110 27.71 -0.19 10.65
CA GLU A 110 28.98 -0.81 10.27
C GLU A 110 28.80 -2.07 9.41
N MET A 111 27.56 -2.49 9.15
CA MET A 111 27.26 -3.67 8.35
C MET A 111 27.45 -3.41 6.86
N THR A 112 28.04 -4.39 6.16
CA THR A 112 27.96 -4.39 4.70
C THR A 112 26.51 -4.64 4.26
N PRO A 113 26.11 -4.27 3.03
CA PRO A 113 24.78 -4.61 2.52
C PRO A 113 24.48 -6.11 2.56
N TYR A 114 25.51 -6.94 2.33
CA TYR A 114 25.40 -8.39 2.46
C TYR A 114 25.08 -8.77 3.92
N ASP A 115 25.87 -8.31 4.89
CA ASP A 115 25.65 -8.63 6.30
C ASP A 115 24.26 -8.19 6.78
N TYR A 116 23.82 -7.00 6.36
CA TYR A 116 22.49 -6.49 6.68
C TYR A 116 21.38 -7.43 6.17
N TYR A 117 21.38 -7.74 4.87
CA TYR A 117 20.33 -8.57 4.27
C TYR A 117 20.39 -10.01 4.76
N PHE A 118 21.59 -10.54 4.96
CA PHE A 118 21.80 -11.87 5.49
C PHE A 118 21.24 -11.98 6.92
N ASN A 119 21.58 -11.03 7.81
CA ASN A 119 21.07 -11.00 9.18
C ASN A 119 19.56 -10.78 9.23
N LEU A 120 19.01 -9.93 8.35
CA LEU A 120 17.57 -9.67 8.27
C LEU A 120 16.76 -10.93 7.94
N VAL A 121 17.32 -11.83 7.11
CA VAL A 121 16.67 -13.08 6.73
C VAL A 121 16.88 -14.16 7.77
N HIS A 122 18.09 -14.33 8.30
CA HIS A 122 18.44 -15.52 9.08
C HIS A 122 18.38 -15.33 10.61
N ILE A 123 18.26 -14.08 11.10
CA ILE A 123 18.26 -13.81 12.54
C ILE A 123 16.92 -13.17 12.94
N PRO A 124 16.00 -13.92 13.59
CA PRO A 124 14.67 -13.43 13.95
C PRO A 124 14.69 -12.15 14.78
N ALA A 125 15.64 -12.03 15.72
CA ALA A 125 15.79 -10.84 16.56
C ALA A 125 16.09 -9.58 15.73
N PHE A 126 16.87 -9.70 14.64
CA PHE A 126 17.20 -8.59 13.76
C PHE A 126 15.98 -8.14 12.95
N THR A 127 15.13 -9.09 12.50
CA THR A 127 13.85 -8.77 11.87
C THR A 127 12.92 -8.02 12.84
N CYS A 128 12.81 -8.47 14.10
CA CYS A 128 12.01 -7.77 15.12
C CYS A 128 12.51 -6.35 15.37
N GLN A 129 13.84 -6.13 15.40
CA GLN A 129 14.42 -4.79 15.50
C GLN A 129 14.05 -3.93 14.29
N SER A 130 14.06 -4.49 13.07
CA SER A 130 13.61 -3.78 11.87
C SER A 130 12.14 -3.36 11.97
N ILE A 131 11.25 -4.25 12.46
CA ILE A 131 9.84 -3.90 12.68
C ILE A 131 9.71 -2.73 13.66
N ALA A 132 10.42 -2.79 14.79
CA ALA A 132 10.37 -1.74 15.82
C ALA A 132 10.91 -0.39 15.31
N LYS A 133 11.95 -0.41 14.48
CA LYS A 133 12.62 0.79 13.98
C LYS A 133 11.91 1.42 12.78
N GLN A 134 11.41 0.59 11.86
CA GLN A 134 10.97 1.03 10.53
C GLN A 134 9.49 0.74 10.23
N GLY A 135 8.86 -0.16 10.99
CA GLY A 135 7.48 -0.57 10.82
C GLY A 135 7.28 -1.68 9.78
N TYR A 136 6.09 -2.31 9.85
CA TYR A 136 5.72 -3.52 9.12
C TYR A 136 5.95 -3.45 7.60
N PHE A 137 5.43 -2.43 6.94
CA PHE A 137 5.54 -2.30 5.47
C PHE A 137 7.00 -2.16 5.02
N LYS A 138 7.80 -1.41 5.77
CA LYS A 138 9.21 -1.19 5.43
C LYS A 138 10.01 -2.46 5.65
N THR A 139 9.77 -3.19 6.74
CA THR A 139 10.40 -4.51 6.98
C THR A 139 10.03 -5.54 5.91
N ILE A 140 8.77 -5.60 5.46
CA ILE A 140 8.36 -6.45 4.32
C ILE A 140 9.14 -6.07 3.05
N GLY A 141 9.27 -4.76 2.81
CA GLY A 141 10.08 -4.24 1.71
C GLY A 141 11.54 -4.67 1.82
N ASP A 142 12.18 -4.50 2.98
CA ASP A 142 13.59 -4.83 3.17
C ASP A 142 13.84 -6.34 3.05
N LEU A 143 12.92 -7.18 3.54
CA LEU A 143 12.95 -8.65 3.35
C LEU A 143 12.87 -9.05 1.87
N TYR A 144 12.01 -8.38 1.09
CA TYR A 144 11.95 -8.62 -0.35
C TYR A 144 13.25 -8.23 -1.07
N HIS A 145 13.84 -7.08 -0.73
CA HIS A 145 15.13 -6.68 -1.29
C HIS A 145 16.26 -7.61 -0.83
N ALA A 146 16.22 -8.10 0.40
CA ALA A 146 17.16 -9.11 0.89
C ALA A 146 17.10 -10.37 0.03
N TYR A 147 15.88 -10.86 -0.26
CA TYR A 147 15.68 -11.99 -1.14
C TYR A 147 16.29 -11.76 -2.53
N LEU A 148 15.97 -10.64 -3.19
CA LEU A 148 16.52 -10.32 -4.52
C LEU A 148 18.05 -10.21 -4.49
N PHE A 149 18.61 -9.59 -3.45
CA PHE A 149 20.05 -9.41 -3.30
C PHE A 149 20.78 -10.74 -3.11
N LEU A 150 20.28 -11.58 -2.21
CA LEU A 150 20.87 -12.87 -1.88
C LEU A 150 20.71 -13.90 -3.00
N THR A 151 19.67 -13.76 -3.84
CA THR A 151 19.37 -14.71 -4.91
C THR A 151 19.79 -14.26 -6.32
N LYS A 152 20.47 -13.12 -6.45
CA LYS A 152 20.83 -12.51 -7.75
C LYS A 152 21.60 -13.42 -8.72
N ASP A 153 22.39 -14.36 -8.18
CA ASP A 153 23.28 -15.24 -8.95
C ASP A 153 22.64 -16.63 -9.22
N TYR A 154 21.39 -16.84 -8.80
CA TYR A 154 20.66 -18.11 -8.93
C TYR A 154 19.61 -18.01 -10.03
N ALA A 155 19.48 -19.04 -10.87
CA ALA A 155 18.44 -19.10 -11.89
C ALA A 155 17.07 -19.32 -11.21
N THR A 156 16.14 -18.38 -11.41
CA THR A 156 14.82 -18.35 -10.75
C THR A 156 13.65 -18.42 -11.73
N ASP A 157 13.90 -18.70 -13.01
CA ASP A 157 12.85 -18.74 -14.04
C ASP A 157 11.75 -19.73 -13.66
N HIS A 158 10.52 -19.21 -13.52
CA HIS A 158 9.30 -19.94 -13.15
C HIS A 158 9.38 -20.63 -11.77
N HIS A 159 10.15 -20.07 -10.84
CA HIS A 159 10.24 -20.57 -9.49
C HIS A 159 9.06 -20.08 -8.63
N ARG A 160 8.10 -20.97 -8.38
CA ARG A 160 6.86 -20.66 -7.64
C ARG A 160 7.07 -19.95 -6.29
N PRO A 161 8.04 -20.33 -5.43
CA PRO A 161 8.31 -19.60 -4.19
C PRO A 161 8.66 -18.12 -4.43
N THR A 162 9.41 -17.82 -5.50
CA THR A 162 9.78 -16.45 -5.88
C THR A 162 8.55 -15.61 -6.22
N GLU A 163 7.57 -16.18 -6.94
CA GLU A 163 6.32 -15.50 -7.28
C GLU A 163 5.49 -15.18 -6.04
N ILE A 164 5.38 -16.12 -5.10
CA ILE A 164 4.69 -15.91 -3.82
C ILE A 164 5.36 -14.77 -3.03
N ILE A 165 6.70 -14.77 -2.97
CA ILE A 165 7.48 -13.74 -2.28
C ILE A 165 7.19 -12.35 -2.87
N ALA A 166 7.28 -12.22 -4.20
CA ALA A 166 6.99 -10.96 -4.89
C ALA A 166 5.54 -10.50 -4.68
N ASN A 167 4.56 -11.42 -4.73
CA ASN A 167 3.16 -11.09 -4.57
C ASN A 167 2.82 -10.59 -3.16
N ILE A 168 3.46 -11.13 -2.11
CA ILE A 168 3.31 -10.62 -0.73
C ILE A 168 3.83 -9.18 -0.66
N TYR A 169 5.02 -8.91 -1.21
CA TYR A 169 5.59 -7.56 -1.25
C TYR A 169 4.65 -6.57 -1.97
N HIS A 170 4.22 -6.89 -3.19
CA HIS A 170 3.35 -6.01 -3.97
C HIS A 170 2.01 -5.76 -3.28
N THR A 171 1.40 -6.80 -2.72
CA THR A 171 0.15 -6.66 -1.96
C THR A 171 0.34 -5.76 -0.75
N ALA A 172 1.43 -5.91 0.01
CA ALA A 172 1.73 -5.05 1.15
C ALA A 172 1.92 -3.58 0.73
N MET A 173 2.64 -3.32 -0.36
CA MET A 173 2.82 -1.97 -0.88
C MET A 173 1.50 -1.34 -1.36
N ASP A 174 0.62 -2.13 -1.98
CA ASP A 174 -0.71 -1.68 -2.39
C ASP A 174 -1.61 -1.38 -1.19
N ILE A 175 -1.55 -2.17 -0.12
CA ILE A 175 -2.26 -1.86 1.14
C ILE A 175 -1.78 -0.50 1.66
N ASN A 176 -0.46 -0.29 1.76
CA ASN A 176 0.12 0.97 2.24
C ASN A 176 -0.31 2.17 1.36
N LYS A 177 -0.26 2.01 0.03
CA LYS A 177 -0.70 3.04 -0.94
C LYS A 177 -2.16 3.41 -0.76
N ASN A 178 -3.01 2.45 -0.40
CA ASN A 178 -4.43 2.68 -0.12
C ASN A 178 -4.70 3.11 1.34
N ARG A 179 -3.66 3.44 2.12
CA ARG A 179 -3.73 3.83 3.54
C ARG A 179 -4.32 2.74 4.46
N GLY A 180 -4.18 1.47 4.06
CA GLY A 180 -4.48 0.34 4.91
C GLY A 180 -3.42 0.14 6.00
N LEU A 181 -3.80 -0.57 7.05
CA LEU A 181 -2.92 -0.91 8.16
C LEU A 181 -2.62 -2.40 8.13
N LEU A 182 -1.37 -2.76 8.42
CA LEU A 182 -0.91 -4.14 8.53
C LEU A 182 -0.09 -4.23 9.82
N TYR A 183 -0.69 -4.80 10.87
CA TYR A 183 -0.07 -5.01 12.18
C TYR A 183 -0.03 -6.49 12.47
N ASP A 184 0.78 -7.22 11.70
CA ASP A 184 0.86 -8.67 11.80
C ASP A 184 2.33 -9.11 11.83
N GLU A 185 2.87 -9.31 13.03
CA GLU A 185 4.24 -9.80 13.23
C GLU A 185 4.37 -11.27 12.84
N GLN A 186 3.28 -12.05 12.94
CA GLN A 186 3.29 -13.45 12.57
C GLN A 186 3.43 -13.60 11.05
N LEU A 187 2.72 -12.78 10.26
CA LEU A 187 2.90 -12.70 8.82
C LEU A 187 4.36 -12.41 8.46
N ILE A 188 4.99 -11.41 9.07
CA ILE A 188 6.39 -11.04 8.78
C ILE A 188 7.33 -12.18 9.18
N ALA A 189 7.12 -12.81 10.33
CA ALA A 189 7.93 -13.94 10.78
C ALA A 189 7.83 -15.13 9.82
N LYS A 190 6.62 -15.48 9.34
CA LYS A 190 6.40 -16.52 8.34
C LYS A 190 7.05 -16.14 6.99
N TYR A 191 6.87 -14.89 6.55
CA TYR A 191 7.46 -14.39 5.32
C TYR A 191 8.99 -14.45 5.33
N ARG A 192 9.61 -14.03 6.43
CA ARG A 192 11.07 -14.17 6.65
C ARG A 192 11.50 -15.64 6.56
N ARG A 193 10.83 -16.52 7.30
CA ARG A 193 11.11 -17.98 7.31
C ARG A 193 10.98 -18.61 5.94
N PHE A 194 10.02 -18.15 5.15
CA PHE A 194 9.80 -18.65 3.79
C PHE A 194 10.90 -18.17 2.85
N ILE A 195 11.31 -16.90 2.93
CA ILE A 195 12.45 -16.34 2.19
C ILE A 195 13.73 -17.12 2.51
N GLU A 196 13.99 -17.38 3.80
CA GLU A 196 15.15 -18.13 4.27
C GLU A 196 15.22 -19.53 3.65
N LEU A 197 14.13 -20.30 3.77
CA LEU A 197 14.06 -21.64 3.18
C LEU A 197 14.25 -21.60 1.66
N THR A 198 13.59 -20.65 1.00
CA THR A 198 13.66 -20.48 -0.46
C THR A 198 15.08 -20.17 -0.92
N TYR A 199 15.77 -19.26 -0.22
CA TYR A 199 17.16 -18.93 -0.48
C TYR A 199 18.07 -20.15 -0.32
N MET A 200 17.93 -20.90 0.78
CA MET A 200 18.73 -22.09 1.04
C MET A 200 18.49 -23.19 -0.01
N GLY A 201 17.23 -23.39 -0.43
CA GLY A 201 16.90 -24.33 -1.49
C GLY A 201 17.57 -23.97 -2.83
N LEU A 202 17.55 -22.68 -3.21
CA LEU A 202 18.25 -22.20 -4.39
C LEU A 202 19.77 -22.40 -4.30
N VAL A 203 20.35 -22.16 -3.13
CA VAL A 203 21.78 -22.42 -2.85
C VAL A 203 22.11 -23.89 -3.05
N GLU A 204 21.29 -24.79 -2.51
CA GLU A 204 21.53 -26.24 -2.58
C GLU A 204 21.38 -26.76 -4.02
N SER A 205 20.28 -26.39 -4.68
CA SER A 205 20.03 -26.72 -6.09
C SER A 205 21.15 -26.26 -7.03
N HIS A 206 21.81 -25.14 -6.71
CA HIS A 206 22.92 -24.63 -7.51
C HIS A 206 24.22 -25.38 -7.27
N LYS A 207 24.46 -25.92 -6.07
CA LYS A 207 25.61 -26.79 -5.80
C LYS A 207 25.50 -28.10 -6.57
N GLU A 208 24.30 -28.69 -6.67
CA GLU A 208 24.09 -29.96 -7.39
C GLU A 208 24.27 -29.83 -8.92
N LYS A 209 24.12 -28.62 -9.46
CA LYS A 209 24.28 -28.34 -10.91
C LYS A 209 25.72 -28.03 -11.33
N LYS A 210 26.65 -27.86 -10.38
CA LYS A 210 28.08 -27.59 -10.63
C LYS A 210 28.91 -28.86 -10.49
#